data_AF-A0A177FB87-F1
#
_entry.id   AF-A0A177FB87-F1
#
_cell.length_a   1.000
_cell.length_b   1.000
_cell.length_c   1.000
_cell.angle_alpha   90.00
_cell.angle_beta   90.00
_cell.angle_gamma   90.00
#
_symmetry.space_group_name_H-M   'P 1'
#
loop_
_entity.id
_entity.type
_entity.pdbx_description
1 polymer ?
#
loop_
_entity_poly.entity_id
_entity_poly.type
_entity_poly.pdbx_seq_one_letter_code
_entity_poly.pdbx_strand_id
1 'polypeptide(L)'
;MGQLSQQELTAGELLLALAEANGYQRGVHREADEICGRDKHVAKTKKNQNATLRRYVLWRLSAMRKDHAQKALPPPDEETARRQYLGHNVTAPDLGTVKDFIRFYIDISKPQLDKEKKRPTADSINIAAEWFFAGFTRVTGTETDKERSEVYNWVRQTLTREGIIVNKHPAKT
;
A
#
# COMPACT_ATOMS: atom_id res chain seq x y z
N MET A 1 -63.02 -7.26 -30.46
CA MET A 1 -61.68 -7.87 -30.50
C MET A 1 -60.66 -6.77 -30.40
N GLY A 2 -60.13 -6.49 -29.21
CA GLY A 2 -59.03 -5.55 -29.01
C GLY A 2 -57.74 -6.34 -28.84
N GLN A 3 -56.89 -6.37 -29.86
CA GLN A 3 -55.54 -6.92 -29.74
C GLN A 3 -54.70 -5.92 -28.93
N LEU A 4 -54.31 -6.33 -27.72
CA LEU A 4 -53.30 -5.64 -26.92
C LEU A 4 -51.93 -5.94 -27.55
N SER A 5 -51.33 -4.91 -28.13
CA SER A 5 -49.95 -4.91 -28.60
C SER A 5 -49.02 -5.20 -27.41
N GLN A 6 -48.45 -6.41 -27.35
CA GLN A 6 -47.29 -6.66 -26.52
C GLN A 6 -46.10 -6.00 -27.21
N GLN A 7 -45.72 -4.81 -26.75
CA GLN A 7 -44.41 -4.25 -27.07
C GLN A 7 -43.36 -5.16 -26.44
N GLU A 8 -42.55 -5.83 -27.27
CA GLU A 8 -41.36 -6.53 -26.81
C GLU A 8 -40.39 -5.50 -26.23
N LEU A 9 -40.15 -5.57 -24.92
CA LEU A 9 -39.15 -4.75 -24.26
C LEU A 9 -37.78 -5.08 -24.86
N THR A 10 -37.04 -4.04 -25.21
CA THR A 10 -35.69 -4.17 -25.73
C THR A 10 -34.75 -4.69 -24.63
N ALA A 11 -33.61 -5.28 -25.04
CA ALA A 11 -32.62 -5.80 -24.09
C ALA A 11 -32.13 -4.75 -23.07
N GLY A 12 -32.11 -3.48 -23.45
CA GLY A 12 -31.74 -2.38 -22.55
C GLY A 12 -32.78 -2.12 -21.46
N GLU A 13 -34.07 -2.20 -21.81
CA GLU A 13 -35.17 -1.99 -20.87
C GLU A 13 -35.30 -3.16 -19.89
N LEU A 14 -35.05 -4.38 -20.34
CA LEU A 14 -34.99 -5.56 -19.48
C LEU A 14 -33.85 -5.47 -18.44
N LEU A 15 -32.69 -4.94 -18.84
CA LEU A 15 -31.54 -4.77 -17.94
C LEU A 15 -31.78 -3.71 -16.87
N LEU A 16 -32.40 -2.58 -17.26
CA LEU A 16 -32.82 -1.53 -16.34
C LEU A 16 -33.89 -2.02 -15.35
N ALA A 17 -34.92 -2.71 -15.84
CA ALA A 17 -35.98 -3.27 -14.99
C ALA A 17 -35.43 -4.31 -14.00
N LEU A 18 -34.49 -5.14 -14.42
CA LEU A 18 -33.80 -6.09 -13.52
C LEU A 18 -32.99 -5.37 -12.44
N ALA A 19 -32.27 -4.30 -12.81
CA ALA A 19 -31.50 -3.51 -11.85
C ALA A 19 -32.41 -2.84 -10.82
N GLU A 20 -33.49 -2.19 -11.26
CA GLU A 20 -34.46 -1.52 -10.40
C GLU A 20 -35.19 -2.52 -9.47
N ALA A 21 -35.56 -3.70 -9.98
CA ALA A 21 -36.13 -4.78 -9.16
C ALA A 21 -35.17 -5.27 -8.07
N ASN A 22 -33.85 -5.20 -8.32
CA ASN A 22 -32.81 -5.51 -7.34
C ASN A 22 -32.46 -4.31 -6.44
N GLY A 23 -33.24 -3.22 -6.48
CA GLY A 23 -33.08 -2.05 -5.61
C GLY A 23 -32.06 -1.03 -6.12
N TYR A 24 -31.59 -1.14 -7.36
CA TYR A 24 -30.75 -0.11 -7.95
C TYR A 24 -31.54 1.19 -8.15
N GLN A 25 -31.05 2.28 -7.57
CA GLN A 25 -31.59 3.62 -7.79
C GLN A 25 -30.49 4.51 -8.37
N ARG A 26 -30.65 4.92 -9.62
CA ARG A 26 -29.66 5.75 -10.31
C ARG A 26 -29.50 7.09 -9.60
N GLY A 27 -28.28 7.37 -9.15
CA GLY A 27 -27.93 8.65 -8.53
C GLY A 27 -28.20 8.75 -7.03
N VAL A 28 -28.70 7.71 -6.36
CA VAL A 28 -28.97 7.73 -4.91
C VAL A 28 -27.71 7.98 -4.07
N HIS A 29 -26.54 7.60 -4.57
CA HIS A 29 -25.26 7.80 -3.90
C HIS A 29 -24.46 8.98 -4.46
N ARG A 30 -25.00 9.72 -5.44
CA ARG A 30 -24.26 10.73 -6.20
C ARG A 30 -23.57 11.76 -5.30
N GLU A 31 -24.29 12.33 -4.33
CA GLU A 31 -23.73 13.34 -3.41
C GLU A 31 -22.67 12.75 -2.47
N ALA A 32 -22.79 11.47 -2.10
CA ALA A 32 -21.79 10.80 -1.27
C ALA A 32 -20.54 10.44 -2.08
N ASP A 33 -20.72 10.00 -3.33
CA ASP A 33 -19.68 9.55 -4.25
C ASP A 33 -18.91 10.73 -4.89
N GLU A 34 -19.54 11.91 -4.99
CA GLU A 34 -18.90 13.15 -5.43
C GLU A 34 -17.88 13.68 -4.39
N ILE A 35 -17.93 13.22 -3.13
CA ILE A 35 -16.99 13.62 -2.08
C ILE A 35 -15.66 12.85 -2.22
N CYS A 36 -14.67 13.51 -2.82
CA CYS A 36 -13.32 12.95 -2.92
C CYS A 36 -12.65 12.85 -1.52
N GLY A 37 -12.36 11.63 -1.08
CA GLY A 37 -11.55 11.38 0.13
C GLY A 37 -12.32 11.25 1.45
N ARG A 38 -13.65 11.17 1.42
CA ARG A 38 -14.45 10.65 2.55
C ARG A 38 -13.92 9.25 2.84
N ASP A 39 -13.37 9.02 4.02
CA ASP A 39 -12.77 7.74 4.43
C ASP A 39 -11.44 7.34 3.76
N LYS A 40 -10.62 8.33 3.36
CA LYS A 40 -9.32 8.13 2.67
C LYS A 40 -8.42 7.04 3.28
N HIS A 41 -8.50 6.81 4.60
CA HIS A 41 -7.86 5.66 5.25
C HIS A 41 -8.71 5.07 6.39
N VAL A 42 -9.19 3.84 6.20
CA VAL A 42 -9.76 3.00 7.27
C VAL A 42 -8.72 2.82 8.40
N ALA A 43 -9.17 2.74 9.65
CA ALA A 43 -8.29 2.60 10.83
C ALA A 43 -7.25 1.47 10.69
N LYS A 44 -7.64 0.36 10.05
CA LYS A 44 -6.76 -0.76 9.71
C LYS A 44 -5.58 -0.34 8.82
N THR A 45 -5.82 0.48 7.81
CA THR A 45 -4.78 1.00 6.90
C THR A 45 -3.81 1.90 7.67
N LYS A 46 -4.32 2.79 8.54
CA LYS A 46 -3.47 3.64 9.38
C LYS A 46 -2.57 2.82 10.31
N LYS A 47 -3.09 1.74 10.89
CA LYS A 47 -2.34 0.79 11.72
C LYS A 47 -1.21 0.11 10.93
N ASN A 48 -1.47 -0.34 9.71
CA ASN A 48 -0.46 -0.98 8.86
C ASN A 48 0.63 0.01 8.40
N GLN A 49 0.24 1.24 8.06
CA GLN A 49 1.17 2.34 7.80
C GLN A 49 2.08 2.56 9.02
N ASN A 50 1.51 2.72 10.22
CA ASN A 50 2.30 2.90 11.46
C ASN A 50 3.25 1.75 11.75
N ALA A 51 2.80 0.50 11.57
CA ALA A 51 3.64 -0.68 11.78
C ALA A 51 4.81 -0.73 10.78
N THR A 52 4.59 -0.32 9.53
CA THR A 52 5.63 -0.25 8.49
C THR A 52 6.63 0.86 8.79
N LEU A 53 6.16 2.05 9.16
CA LEU A 53 7.01 3.16 9.58
C LEU A 53 7.82 2.86 10.83
N ARG A 54 7.26 2.13 11.80
CA ARG A 54 8.01 1.69 12.98
C ARG A 54 9.18 0.79 12.60
N ARG A 55 8.98 -0.15 11.68
CA ARG A 55 10.08 -1.00 11.15
C ARG A 55 11.14 -0.16 10.46
N TYR A 56 10.74 0.85 9.69
CA TYR A 56 11.67 1.79 9.07
C TYR A 56 12.52 2.54 10.10
N VAL A 57 11.90 3.07 11.18
CA VAL A 57 12.63 3.74 12.27
C VAL A 57 13.61 2.79 12.94
N LEU A 58 13.21 1.56 13.26
CA LEU A 58 14.10 0.58 13.90
C LEU A 58 15.28 0.20 13.00
N TRP A 59 15.04 0.06 11.70
CA TRP A 59 16.09 -0.19 10.71
C TRP A 59 17.09 0.97 10.64
N ARG A 60 16.62 2.22 10.53
CA ARG A 60 17.47 3.42 10.57
C ARG A 60 18.18 3.60 11.90
N LEU A 61 17.53 3.30 13.02
CA LEU A 61 18.11 3.34 14.36
C LEU A 61 19.29 2.35 14.48
N SER A 62 19.19 1.17 13.88
CA SER A 62 20.28 0.20 13.86
C SER A 62 21.52 0.77 13.16
N ALA A 63 21.35 1.42 12.00
CA ALA A 63 22.44 2.11 11.31
C ALA A 63 23.01 3.27 12.14
N MET A 64 22.14 4.12 12.68
CA MET A 64 22.52 5.26 13.51
C MET A 64 23.33 4.84 14.76
N ARG A 65 22.97 3.72 15.39
CA ARG A 65 23.71 3.16 16.53
C ARG A 65 25.11 2.68 16.14
N LYS A 66 25.26 2.06 14.96
CA LYS A 66 26.58 1.66 14.44
C LYS A 66 27.46 2.89 14.22
N ASP A 67 26.90 3.95 13.63
CA ASP A 67 27.63 5.20 13.39
C ASP A 67 28.04 5.89 14.70
N HIS A 68 27.14 5.92 15.70
CA HIS A 68 27.44 6.48 17.02
C HIS A 68 28.53 5.68 17.73
N ALA A 69 28.49 4.34 17.66
CA ALA A 69 29.53 3.49 18.23
C ALA A 69 30.91 3.77 17.61
N GLN A 70 30.98 3.97 16.28
CA GLN A 70 32.23 4.34 15.60
C GLN A 70 32.76 5.71 16.03
N LYS A 71 31.86 6.63 16.38
CA LYS A 71 32.19 8.00 16.81
C LYS A 71 32.32 8.14 18.33
N ALA A 72 32.25 7.04 19.10
CA ALA A 72 32.22 7.04 20.56
C ALA A 72 31.12 7.93 21.17
N LEU A 73 29.98 8.06 20.48
CA LEU A 73 28.81 8.79 20.95
C LEU A 73 27.84 7.87 21.68
N PRO A 74 27.03 8.39 22.62
CA PRO A 74 26.01 7.60 23.30
C PRO A 74 24.99 7.04 22.29
N PRO A 75 24.52 5.79 22.48
CA PRO A 75 23.59 5.17 21.54
C PRO A 75 22.25 5.89 21.54
N PRO A 76 21.71 6.27 20.37
CA PRO A 76 20.42 6.93 20.29
C PRO A 76 19.27 5.96 20.63
N ASP A 77 18.15 6.54 21.04
CA ASP A 77 16.89 5.84 21.28
C ASP A 77 15.94 5.90 20.06
N GLU A 78 14.82 5.16 20.15
CA GLU A 78 13.82 5.11 19.07
C GLU A 78 13.17 6.48 18.82
N GLU A 79 13.04 7.31 19.86
CA GLU A 79 12.45 8.63 19.74
C GLU A 79 13.34 9.58 18.94
N THR A 80 14.64 9.58 19.21
CA THR A 80 15.63 10.36 18.46
C THR A 80 15.61 9.99 16.99
N ALA A 81 15.64 8.68 16.68
CA ALA A 81 15.55 8.21 15.29
C ALA A 81 14.21 8.59 14.65
N ARG A 82 13.10 8.53 15.39
CA ARG A 82 11.79 8.93 14.88
C ARG A 82 11.75 10.42 14.55
N ARG A 83 12.27 11.30 15.41
CA ARG A 83 12.33 12.75 15.13
C ARG A 83 13.20 13.03 13.91
N GLN A 84 14.31 12.33 13.76
CA GLN A 84 15.25 12.53 12.65
C GLN A 84 14.70 12.04 11.31
N TYR A 85 14.06 10.87 11.27
CA TYR A 85 13.68 10.21 10.00
C TYR A 85 12.19 10.29 9.67
N LEU A 86 11.34 10.65 10.63
CA LEU A 86 9.89 10.82 10.48
C LEU A 86 9.38 12.11 11.13
N GLY A 87 10.25 13.09 11.35
CA GLY A 87 9.84 14.43 11.76
C GLY A 87 8.97 15.13 10.71
N HIS A 88 8.35 16.23 11.10
CA HIS A 88 7.61 17.06 10.15
C HIS A 88 8.58 17.71 9.14
N ASN A 89 8.20 17.71 7.86
CA ASN A 89 8.96 18.25 6.72
C ASN A 89 10.37 17.67 6.53
N VAL A 90 10.63 16.46 7.03
CA VAL A 90 11.90 15.78 6.71
C VAL A 90 11.95 15.45 5.24
N THR A 91 13.16 15.49 4.66
CA THR A 91 13.38 15.10 3.28
C THR A 91 12.95 13.65 3.05
N ALA A 92 12.27 13.39 1.93
CA ALA A 92 11.94 12.03 1.53
C ALA A 92 13.21 11.19 1.36
N PRO A 93 13.22 9.91 1.77
CA PRO A 93 14.35 9.03 1.55
C PRO A 93 14.58 8.83 0.05
N ASP A 94 15.84 8.78 -0.35
CA ASP A 94 16.19 8.52 -1.75
C ASP A 94 15.80 7.09 -2.15
N LEU A 95 15.74 6.87 -3.47
CA LEU A 95 15.34 5.59 -4.05
C LEU A 95 16.19 4.41 -3.55
N GLY A 96 17.50 4.59 -3.36
CA GLY A 96 18.39 3.55 -2.86
C GLY A 96 18.04 3.16 -1.42
N THR A 97 17.84 4.17 -0.57
CA THR A 97 17.39 3.96 0.82
C THR A 97 16.05 3.22 0.88
N VAL A 98 15.07 3.59 0.04
CA VAL A 98 13.76 2.90 0.02
C VAL A 98 13.92 1.45 -0.43
N LYS A 99 14.68 1.19 -1.51
CA LYS A 99 14.91 -0.18 -2.01
C LYS A 99 15.59 -1.06 -0.96
N ASP A 100 16.57 -0.53 -0.22
CA ASP A 100 17.26 -1.27 0.84
C ASP A 100 16.33 -1.56 2.04
N PHE A 101 15.51 -0.58 2.43
CA PHE A 101 14.47 -0.81 3.43
C PHE A 101 13.48 -1.90 3.02
N ILE A 102 13.06 -1.94 1.75
CA ILE A 102 12.15 -2.99 1.25
C ILE A 102 12.82 -4.36 1.30
N ARG A 103 14.13 -4.47 1.00
CA ARG A 103 14.87 -5.73 1.20
C ARG A 103 14.87 -6.17 2.66
N PHE A 104 15.20 -5.26 3.57
CA PHE A 104 15.09 -5.52 5.01
C PHE A 104 13.68 -5.98 5.41
N TYR A 105 12.63 -5.32 4.88
CA TYR A 105 11.23 -5.69 5.14
C TYR A 105 10.93 -7.12 4.69
N ILE A 106 11.42 -7.52 3.51
CA ILE A 106 11.26 -8.87 2.98
C ILE A 106 11.92 -9.89 3.90
N ASP A 107 13.16 -9.63 4.35
CA ASP A 107 13.91 -10.56 5.20
C ASP A 107 13.26 -10.80 6.56
N ILE A 108 12.59 -9.77 7.12
CA ILE A 108 11.84 -9.92 8.38
C ILE A 108 10.39 -10.40 8.17
N SER A 109 9.93 -10.48 6.91
CA SER A 109 8.57 -10.92 6.61
C SER A 109 8.44 -12.43 6.79
N LYS A 110 7.27 -12.87 7.26
CA LYS A 110 6.92 -14.30 7.35
C LYS A 110 5.81 -14.60 6.33
N PRO A 111 6.16 -14.80 5.04
CA PRO A 111 5.18 -15.03 4.00
C PRO A 111 4.48 -16.38 4.19
N GLN A 112 3.17 -16.40 3.95
CA GLN A 112 2.32 -17.58 4.19
C GLN A 112 1.91 -18.32 2.91
N LEU A 113 2.06 -17.71 1.73
CA LEU A 113 1.51 -18.23 0.47
C LEU A 113 2.44 -19.21 -0.26
N ASP A 114 3.73 -18.90 -0.37
CA ASP A 114 4.71 -19.87 -0.86
C ASP A 114 5.18 -20.72 0.32
N LYS A 115 4.44 -21.80 0.64
CA LYS A 115 4.76 -22.65 1.79
C LYS A 115 6.07 -23.43 1.61
N GLU A 116 6.49 -23.65 0.37
CA GLU A 116 7.72 -24.40 0.04
C GLU A 116 8.96 -23.52 0.18
N LYS A 117 8.96 -22.33 -0.44
CA LYS A 117 10.13 -21.44 -0.44
C LYS A 117 10.05 -20.29 0.54
N LYS A 118 8.89 -20.10 1.19
CA LYS A 118 8.60 -18.99 2.13
C LYS A 118 9.01 -17.65 1.53
N ARG A 119 8.60 -17.39 0.29
CA ARG A 119 8.83 -16.12 -0.43
C ARG A 119 7.56 -15.28 -0.46
N PRO A 120 7.63 -13.96 -0.23
CA PRO A 120 6.48 -13.09 -0.38
C PRO A 120 6.10 -12.89 -1.85
N THR A 121 4.86 -12.49 -2.10
CA THR A 121 4.39 -12.14 -3.46
C THR A 121 4.72 -10.69 -3.79
N ALA A 122 4.88 -10.38 -5.09
CA ALA A 122 5.07 -9.01 -5.56
C ALA A 122 3.95 -8.05 -5.10
N ASP A 123 2.70 -8.51 -5.13
CA ASP A 123 1.57 -7.70 -4.66
C ASP A 123 1.65 -7.42 -3.15
N SER A 124 2.07 -8.39 -2.34
CA SER A 124 2.24 -8.19 -0.88
C SER A 124 3.32 -7.16 -0.57
N ILE A 125 4.43 -7.20 -1.32
CA ILE A 125 5.53 -6.24 -1.15
C ILE A 125 5.15 -4.85 -1.66
N ASN A 126 4.44 -4.76 -2.78
CA ASN A 126 3.92 -3.48 -3.26
C ASN A 126 2.91 -2.85 -2.28
N ILE A 127 2.07 -3.65 -1.63
CA ILE A 127 1.18 -3.18 -0.56
C ILE A 127 1.99 -2.63 0.63
N ALA A 128 3.08 -3.32 1.01
CA ALA A 128 3.96 -2.82 2.08
C ALA A 128 4.67 -1.52 1.69
N ALA A 129 5.13 -1.40 0.44
CA ALA A 129 5.70 -0.17 -0.10
C ALA A 129 4.67 0.97 -0.11
N GLU A 130 3.42 0.71 -0.51
CA GLU A 130 2.34 1.70 -0.46
C GLU A 130 2.05 2.14 0.98
N TRP A 131 2.03 1.22 1.95
CA TRP A 131 1.92 1.58 3.38
C TRP A 131 3.08 2.44 3.87
N PHE A 132 4.29 2.21 3.35
CA PHE A 132 5.43 3.06 3.64
C PHE A 132 5.23 4.46 3.07
N PHE A 133 5.00 4.61 1.76
CA PHE A 133 4.87 5.91 1.10
C PHE A 133 3.69 6.73 1.65
N ALA A 134 2.50 6.15 1.68
CA ALA A 134 1.32 6.83 2.21
C ALA A 134 1.48 7.15 3.71
N GLY A 135 2.11 6.26 4.47
CA GLY A 135 2.43 6.50 5.87
C GLY A 135 3.40 7.66 6.04
N PHE A 136 4.48 7.68 5.25
CA PHE A 136 5.54 8.68 5.31
C PHE A 136 4.99 10.06 4.98
N THR A 137 4.28 10.21 3.87
CA THR A 137 3.65 11.48 3.49
C THR A 137 2.65 11.95 4.53
N ARG A 138 1.85 11.03 5.11
CA ARG A 138 0.88 11.39 6.16
C ARG A 138 1.54 11.86 7.46
N VAL A 139 2.68 11.29 7.85
CA VAL A 139 3.36 11.62 9.12
C VAL A 139 4.27 12.84 8.98
N THR A 140 4.98 12.94 7.86
CA THR A 140 6.00 13.98 7.64
C THR A 140 5.42 15.20 6.94
N GLY A 141 4.38 15.04 6.12
CA GLY A 141 3.90 16.07 5.19
C GLY A 141 4.68 16.13 3.88
N THR A 142 5.71 15.31 3.71
CA THR A 142 6.57 15.32 2.52
C THR A 142 6.08 14.36 1.44
N GLU A 143 6.04 14.84 0.21
CA GLU A 143 5.62 14.06 -0.96
C GLU A 143 6.66 13.02 -1.36
N THR A 144 6.21 11.84 -1.82
CA THR A 144 7.08 10.68 -2.15
C THR A 144 6.76 10.07 -3.52
N ASP A 145 6.04 10.82 -4.37
CA ASP A 145 5.44 10.27 -5.59
C ASP A 145 6.44 9.98 -6.70
N LYS A 146 7.60 10.65 -6.70
CA LYS A 146 8.64 10.45 -7.72
C LYS A 146 9.25 9.05 -7.66
N GLU A 147 9.37 8.48 -6.46
CA GLU A 147 10.04 7.21 -6.23
C GLU A 147 9.09 6.00 -6.33
N ARG A 148 7.77 6.22 -6.19
CA ARG A 148 6.75 5.16 -6.12
C ARG A 148 6.74 4.21 -7.30
N SER A 149 6.60 4.74 -8.51
CA SER A 149 6.46 3.94 -9.74
C SER A 149 7.71 3.10 -10.00
N GLU A 150 8.88 3.68 -9.74
CA GLU A 150 10.17 3.01 -9.89
C GLU A 150 10.32 1.85 -8.88
N VAL A 151 9.89 2.05 -7.62
CA VAL A 151 9.87 0.96 -6.62
C VAL A 151 8.93 -0.16 -7.04
N TYR A 152 7.73 0.15 -7.54
CA TYR A 152 6.76 -0.88 -7.97
C TYR A 152 7.26 -1.71 -9.16
N ASN A 153 7.89 -1.06 -10.13
CA ASN A 153 8.51 -1.74 -11.27
C ASN A 153 9.70 -2.59 -10.83
N TRP A 154 10.56 -2.04 -9.96
CA TRP A 154 11.70 -2.77 -9.40
C TRP A 154 11.27 -4.02 -8.62
N VAL A 155 10.22 -3.94 -7.80
CA VAL A 155 9.64 -5.10 -7.10
C VAL A 155 9.18 -6.15 -8.12
N ARG A 156 8.33 -5.76 -9.09
CA ARG A 156 7.76 -6.72 -10.04
C ARG A 156 8.80 -7.37 -10.95
N GLN A 157 9.82 -6.63 -11.39
CA GLN A 157 10.79 -7.12 -12.36
C GLN A 157 12.06 -7.65 -11.71
N THR A 158 12.74 -6.82 -10.93
CA THR A 158 14.09 -7.11 -10.42
C THR A 158 14.05 -8.15 -9.32
N LEU A 159 13.23 -7.94 -8.28
CA LEU A 159 13.15 -8.88 -7.16
C LEU A 159 12.57 -10.25 -7.57
N THR A 160 11.69 -10.27 -8.58
CA THR A 160 11.19 -11.52 -9.17
C THR A 160 12.31 -12.26 -9.92
N ARG A 161 13.12 -11.54 -10.71
CA ARG A 161 14.26 -12.11 -11.44
C ARG A 161 15.37 -12.60 -10.50
N GLU A 162 15.61 -11.89 -9.39
CA GLU A 162 16.51 -12.31 -8.32
C GLU A 162 15.95 -13.51 -7.52
N GLY A 163 14.70 -13.89 -7.75
CA GLY A 163 14.05 -15.01 -7.07
C GLY A 163 13.74 -14.74 -5.61
N ILE A 164 13.82 -13.48 -5.16
CA ILE A 164 13.54 -13.06 -3.78
C ILE A 164 12.04 -13.09 -3.52
N ILE A 165 11.24 -12.75 -4.53
CA ILE A 165 9.78 -12.76 -4.46
C ILE A 165 9.18 -13.59 -5.59
N VAL A 166 7.91 -13.96 -5.46
CA VAL A 166 7.18 -14.68 -6.51
C VAL A 166 6.11 -13.80 -7.15
N ASN A 167 6.02 -13.86 -8.48
CA ASN A 167 4.91 -13.28 -9.23
C ASN A 167 3.75 -14.29 -9.29
N LYS A 168 3.16 -14.58 -8.12
CA LYS A 168 1.96 -15.40 -7.98
C LYS A 168 0.84 -14.52 -7.43
N HIS A 169 -0.32 -14.57 -8.08
CA HIS A 169 -1.53 -14.03 -7.50
C HIS A 169 -2.09 -15.03 -6.46
N PRO A 170 -2.73 -14.55 -5.38
CA PRO A 170 -3.54 -15.43 -4.55
C PRO A 170 -4.57 -16.13 -5.46
N ALA A 171 -4.73 -17.44 -5.31
CA ALA A 171 -5.77 -18.17 -6.01
C ALA A 171 -7.11 -17.47 -5.73
N LYS A 172 -7.88 -17.18 -6.78
CA LYS A 172 -9.25 -16.68 -6.61
C LYS A 172 -10.03 -17.79 -5.90
N THR A 173 -10.36 -17.53 -4.63
CA THR A 173 -11.36 -18.31 -3.87
C THR A 173 -12.74 -18.07 -4.43
#